data_AF-A0A662M8A6-F1
#
_entry.id   AF-A0A662M8A6-F1
#
_cell.length_a   1.000
_cell.length_b   1.000
_cell.length_c   1.000
_cell.angle_alpha   90.00
_cell.angle_beta   90.00
_cell.angle_gamma   90.00
#
_symmetry.space_group_name_H-M   'P 1'
#
loop_
_entity.id
_entity.type
_entity.pdbx_description
1 polymer ?
#
loop_
_entity_poly.entity_id
_entity_poly.type
_entity_poly.pdbx_seq_one_letter_code
_entity_poly.pdbx_strand_id
1 'polypeptide(L)'
;MPEWRKIISDGKSDQRMSGWTVLLHLLLDLLRIVVTLLPAMTANTFAPFLGGGPPVDMGLTRRDGRRFLGDGKTWRGLLGGSICASILGFVLLILLHFLGLSSMENGLWGKFPVSLLIIPSLAFGSLFGDMLGSFVKRALGRPRGAKTPLLDQWDYVIGAFIFILPFYPWWYDSFISGGSWIALLLFLFVAWAAHQVANRIGYAIGVKKEPW
;
A
#
# COMPACT_ATOMS: atom_id res chain seq x y z
N MET A 1 -19.78 -3.60 -15.07
CA MET A 1 -19.78 -2.49 -14.08
C MET A 1 -21.14 -2.48 -13.38
N PRO A 2 -21.21 -2.34 -12.05
CA PRO A 2 -22.47 -2.17 -11.34
C PRO A 2 -23.13 -0.83 -11.71
N GLU A 3 -24.47 -0.77 -11.72
CA GLU A 3 -25.22 0.37 -12.29
C GLU A 3 -24.89 1.73 -11.66
N TRP A 4 -24.60 1.79 -10.36
CA TRP A 4 -24.26 3.04 -9.67
C TRP A 4 -22.99 3.72 -10.23
N ARG A 5 -22.07 2.95 -10.82
CA ARG A 5 -20.86 3.49 -11.46
C ARG A 5 -21.18 4.33 -12.70
N LYS A 6 -22.30 4.05 -13.38
CA LYS A 6 -22.80 4.86 -14.52
C LYS A 6 -23.50 6.14 -14.06
N ILE A 7 -24.09 6.13 -12.87
CA ILE A 7 -24.85 7.27 -12.33
C ILE A 7 -23.90 8.44 -11.99
N ILE A 8 -22.71 8.13 -11.46
CA ILE A 8 -21.68 9.13 -11.15
C ILE A 8 -21.05 9.71 -12.43
N SER A 9 -20.97 8.93 -13.52
CA SER A 9 -20.38 9.40 -14.79
C SER A 9 -21.35 10.18 -15.68
N ASP A 10 -22.64 9.82 -15.69
CA ASP A 10 -23.55 10.26 -16.77
C ASP A 10 -24.51 11.39 -16.36
N GLY A 11 -24.58 11.77 -15.08
CA GLY A 11 -25.40 12.91 -14.61
C GLY A 11 -26.91 12.80 -14.92
N LYS A 12 -27.36 11.67 -15.48
CA LYS A 12 -28.74 11.40 -15.91
C LYS A 12 -29.10 9.95 -15.61
N SER A 13 -29.55 9.68 -14.39
CA SER A 13 -30.56 8.65 -14.16
C SER A 13 -31.42 9.02 -12.96
N ASP A 14 -32.73 8.93 -13.17
CA ASP A 14 -33.80 9.44 -12.31
C ASP A 14 -34.13 8.51 -11.12
N GLN A 15 -33.12 7.81 -10.59
CA GLN A 15 -33.22 7.05 -9.35
C GLN A 15 -32.21 7.61 -8.35
N ARG A 16 -32.66 8.53 -7.48
CA ARG A 16 -31.88 8.94 -6.32
C ARG A 16 -31.67 7.73 -5.42
N MET A 17 -30.48 7.14 -5.47
CA MET A 17 -30.08 6.14 -4.48
C MET A 17 -30.22 6.73 -3.07
N SER A 18 -30.71 5.93 -2.13
CA SER A 18 -30.77 6.35 -0.73
C SER A 18 -29.35 6.67 -0.23
N GLY A 19 -29.22 7.64 0.69
CA GLY A 19 -27.92 7.97 1.29
C GLY A 19 -27.23 6.76 1.94
N TRP A 20 -28.03 5.83 2.49
CA TRP A 20 -27.53 4.57 3.04
C TRP A 20 -26.91 3.65 1.98
N THR A 21 -27.51 3.59 0.79
CA THR A 21 -26.96 2.82 -0.32
C THR A 21 -25.61 3.38 -0.73
N VAL A 22 -25.48 4.70 -0.87
CA VAL A 22 -24.21 5.36 -1.20
C VAL A 22 -23.14 5.08 -0.14
N LEU A 23 -23.49 5.21 1.14
CA LEU A 23 -22.58 4.94 2.24
C LEU A 23 -22.10 3.48 2.25
N LEU A 24 -23.00 2.52 2.06
CA LEU A 24 -22.65 1.10 1.99
C LEU A 24 -21.65 0.81 0.88
N HIS A 25 -21.86 1.36 -0.32
CA HIS A 25 -20.94 1.17 -1.44
C HIS A 25 -19.57 1.77 -1.16
N LEU A 26 -19.52 2.96 -0.57
CA LEU A 26 -18.27 3.59 -0.17
C LEU A 26 -17.49 2.73 0.84
N LEU A 27 -18.17 2.15 1.83
CA LEU A 27 -17.56 1.26 2.81
C LEU A 27 -17.05 -0.04 2.18
N LEU A 28 -17.79 -0.61 1.23
CA LEU A 28 -17.38 -1.81 0.50
C LEU A 28 -16.16 -1.54 -0.40
N ASP A 29 -16.12 -0.41 -1.09
CA ASP A 29 -14.98 -0.03 -1.91
C ASP A 29 -13.75 0.31 -1.04
N LEU A 30 -13.94 0.95 0.12
CA LEU A 30 -12.88 1.14 1.11
C LEU A 30 -12.30 -0.22 1.56
N LEU A 31 -13.17 -1.17 1.91
CA LEU A 31 -12.75 -2.51 2.30
C LEU A 31 -11.97 -3.20 1.16
N ARG A 32 -12.45 -3.11 -0.08
CA ARG A 32 -11.75 -3.67 -1.25
C ARG A 32 -10.37 -3.05 -1.44
N ILE A 33 -10.23 -1.74 -1.28
CA ILE A 33 -8.94 -1.05 -1.39
C ILE A 33 -7.99 -1.52 -0.28
N VAL A 34 -8.46 -1.57 0.97
CA VAL A 34 -7.67 -2.07 2.10
C VAL A 34 -7.17 -3.49 1.81
N VAL A 35 -8.09 -4.39 1.45
CA VAL A 35 -7.77 -5.79 1.14
C VAL A 35 -6.79 -5.91 -0.02
N THR A 36 -7.01 -5.14 -1.10
CA THR A 36 -6.14 -5.15 -2.29
C THR A 36 -4.73 -4.67 -1.94
N LEU A 37 -4.59 -3.67 -1.06
CA LEU A 37 -3.30 -3.12 -0.63
C LEU A 37 -2.65 -3.89 0.53
N LEU A 38 -3.28 -4.93 1.10
CA LEU A 38 -2.71 -5.73 2.19
C LEU A 38 -1.30 -6.30 1.87
N PRO A 39 -1.00 -6.82 0.67
CA PRO A 39 0.36 -7.24 0.35
C PRO A 39 1.37 -6.08 0.48
N ALA A 40 1.02 -4.89 -0.03
CA ALA A 40 1.87 -3.71 0.11
C ALA A 40 2.07 -3.30 1.58
N MET A 41 0.99 -3.27 2.37
CA MET A 41 1.00 -2.87 3.78
C MET A 41 1.80 -3.85 4.65
N THR A 42 1.64 -5.15 4.41
CA THR A 42 2.29 -6.20 5.22
C THR A 42 3.77 -6.40 4.86
N ALA A 43 4.20 -6.08 3.63
CA ALA A 43 5.61 -6.16 3.25
C ALA A 43 6.49 -5.29 4.15
N ASN A 44 6.06 -4.06 4.41
CA ASN A 44 6.73 -3.14 5.35
C ASN A 44 6.78 -3.68 6.79
N THR A 45 5.78 -4.45 7.19
CA THR A 45 5.76 -5.11 8.51
C THR A 45 6.73 -6.28 8.56
N PHE A 46 6.81 -7.09 7.51
CA PHE A 46 7.70 -8.26 7.47
C PHE A 46 9.17 -7.90 7.29
N ALA A 47 9.49 -6.83 6.55
CA ALA A 47 10.86 -6.49 6.19
C ALA A 47 11.79 -6.25 7.39
N PRO A 48 11.38 -5.59 8.51
CA PRO A 48 12.20 -5.48 9.71
C PRO A 48 12.51 -6.83 10.38
N PHE A 49 11.54 -7.77 10.43
CA PHE A 49 11.74 -9.08 11.06
C PHE A 49 12.65 -10.00 10.25
N LEU A 50 12.57 -9.90 8.92
CA LEU A 50 13.39 -10.67 7.98
C LEU A 50 14.64 -9.92 7.53
N GLY A 51 14.83 -8.72 8.08
CA GLY A 51 15.90 -7.79 7.73
C GLY A 51 17.27 -8.19 8.27
N GLY A 52 18.17 -7.21 8.30
CA GLY A 52 19.57 -7.43 8.65
C GLY A 52 20.39 -8.00 7.49
N GLY A 53 21.64 -8.35 7.77
CA GLY A 53 22.62 -8.69 6.74
C GLY A 53 23.11 -7.47 5.94
N PRO A 54 23.62 -7.66 4.71
CA PRO A 54 24.23 -6.59 3.95
C PRO A 54 23.20 -5.53 3.53
N PRO A 55 23.52 -4.23 3.68
CA PRO A 55 22.66 -3.16 3.22
C PRO A 55 22.57 -3.15 1.70
N VAL A 56 21.44 -2.71 1.16
CA VAL A 56 21.20 -2.63 -0.29
C VAL A 56 22.20 -1.71 -0.98
N ASP A 57 22.58 -0.62 -0.31
CA ASP A 57 23.60 0.31 -0.82
C ASP A 57 25.04 -0.18 -0.62
N MET A 58 25.27 -1.37 -0.03
CA MET A 58 26.60 -1.94 0.24
C MET A 58 27.57 -1.00 0.99
N GLY A 59 27.06 -0.04 1.77
CA GLY A 59 27.91 0.92 2.46
C GLY A 59 28.33 2.13 1.60
N LEU A 60 27.89 2.19 0.34
CA LEU A 60 28.27 3.26 -0.58
C LEU A 60 27.82 4.63 -0.09
N THR A 61 28.72 5.59 -0.27
CA THR A 61 28.52 6.99 0.06
C THR A 61 28.53 7.85 -1.20
N ARG A 62 27.78 8.94 -1.16
CA ARG A 62 27.77 9.98 -2.18
C ARG A 62 28.99 10.90 -1.99
N ARG A 63 29.20 11.81 -2.95
CA ARG A 63 30.29 12.81 -2.91
C ARG A 63 30.25 13.70 -1.65
N ASP A 64 29.09 13.87 -1.04
CA ASP A 64 28.89 14.65 0.20
C ASP A 64 29.18 13.84 1.48
N GLY A 65 29.70 12.60 1.36
CA GLY A 65 30.00 11.71 2.46
C GLY A 65 28.78 10.99 3.07
N ARG A 66 27.56 11.26 2.56
CA ARG A 66 26.33 10.64 3.07
C ARG A 66 26.04 9.32 2.37
N ARG A 67 25.46 8.36 3.08
CA ARG A 67 25.02 7.07 2.53
C ARG A 67 23.90 7.24 1.49
N PHE A 68 23.79 6.32 0.54
CA PHE A 68 22.68 6.33 -0.43
C PHE A 68 21.33 5.96 0.21
N LEU A 69 21.29 4.94 1.06
CA LEU A 69 20.07 4.48 1.73
C LEU A 69 20.27 4.43 3.25
N GLY A 70 21.39 3.86 3.67
CA GLY A 70 21.75 3.55 5.05
C GLY A 70 21.39 2.13 5.47
N ASP A 71 21.89 1.71 6.64
CA ASP A 71 21.90 0.29 7.07
C ASP A 71 20.52 -0.31 7.39
N GLY A 72 19.45 0.48 7.26
CA GLY A 72 18.07 0.03 7.49
C GLY A 72 17.43 -0.65 6.30
N LYS A 73 18.01 -0.49 5.10
CA LYS A 73 17.50 -1.11 3.86
C LYS A 73 18.42 -2.25 3.51
N THR A 74 18.01 -3.50 3.75
CA THR A 74 18.83 -4.69 3.51
C THR A 74 18.21 -5.59 2.45
N TRP A 75 19.05 -6.36 1.74
CA TRP A 75 18.57 -7.29 0.72
C TRP A 75 17.64 -8.36 1.29
N ARG A 76 17.94 -8.84 2.50
CA ARG A 76 17.10 -9.83 3.20
C ARG A 76 15.73 -9.26 3.54
N GLY A 77 15.68 -8.01 4.01
CA GLY A 77 14.41 -7.32 4.29
C GLY A 77 13.60 -7.08 3.02
N LEU A 78 14.25 -6.63 1.94
CA LEU A 78 13.61 -6.39 0.65
C LEU A 78 13.00 -7.68 0.06
N LEU A 79 13.82 -8.72 -0.10
CA LEU A 79 13.38 -9.97 -0.71
C LEU A 79 12.45 -10.75 0.21
N GLY A 80 12.84 -10.93 1.48
CA GLY A 80 12.05 -11.66 2.47
C GLY A 80 10.70 -11.00 2.73
N GLY A 81 10.68 -9.68 2.92
CA GLY A 81 9.44 -8.92 3.11
C GLY A 81 8.51 -9.02 1.90
N SER A 82 9.05 -8.86 0.69
CA SER A 82 8.28 -9.00 -0.56
C SER A 82 7.69 -10.40 -0.73
N ILE A 83 8.50 -11.44 -0.49
CA ILE A 83 8.07 -12.84 -0.65
C ILE A 83 6.98 -13.19 0.37
N CYS A 84 7.18 -12.87 1.67
CA CYS A 84 6.19 -13.18 2.70
C CYS A 84 4.86 -12.45 2.47
N ALA A 85 4.92 -11.17 2.08
CA ALA A 85 3.72 -10.42 1.73
C ALA A 85 3.03 -10.93 0.45
N SER A 86 3.80 -11.38 -0.53
CA SER A 86 3.24 -12.01 -1.74
C SER A 86 2.54 -13.32 -1.42
N ILE A 87 3.15 -14.17 -0.58
CA ILE A 87 2.55 -15.41 -0.09
C ILE A 87 1.24 -15.10 0.63
N LEU A 88 1.22 -14.10 1.52
CA LEU A 88 0.00 -13.66 2.19
C LEU A 88 -1.08 -13.23 1.19
N GLY A 89 -0.71 -12.46 0.15
CA GLY A 89 -1.63 -12.06 -0.91
C GLY A 89 -2.19 -13.26 -1.69
N PHE A 90 -1.36 -14.26 -2.00
CA PHE A 90 -1.81 -15.48 -2.67
C PHE A 90 -2.72 -16.34 -1.79
N VAL A 91 -2.40 -16.48 -0.50
CA VAL A 91 -3.26 -17.15 0.48
C VAL A 91 -4.62 -16.46 0.53
N LEU A 92 -4.63 -15.13 0.53
CA LEU A 92 -5.87 -14.35 0.55
C LEU A 92 -6.67 -14.49 -0.75
N LEU A 93 -6.01 -14.49 -1.91
CA LEU A 93 -6.65 -14.75 -3.20
C LEU A 93 -7.33 -16.12 -3.21
N ILE A 94 -6.62 -17.16 -2.76
CA ILE A 94 -7.13 -18.53 -2.69
C ILE A 94 -8.31 -18.61 -1.70
N LEU A 95 -8.15 -18.03 -0.50
CA LEU A 95 -9.18 -18.02 0.53
C LEU A 95 -10.46 -17.34 0.05
N LEU A 96 -10.36 -16.15 -0.55
CA LEU A 96 -11.50 -15.41 -1.08
C LEU A 96 -12.20 -16.18 -2.21
N HIS A 97 -11.44 -16.93 -3.01
CA HIS A 97 -12.01 -17.79 -4.02
C HIS A 97 -12.80 -18.96 -3.42
N PHE A 98 -12.22 -19.68 -2.46
CA PHE A 98 -12.89 -20.80 -1.79
C PHE A 98 -14.14 -20.38 -1.01
N LEU A 99 -14.14 -19.16 -0.45
CA LEU A 99 -15.31 -18.59 0.24
C LEU A 99 -16.39 -18.08 -0.73
N GLY A 100 -16.18 -18.16 -2.06
CA GLY A 100 -17.12 -17.65 -3.06
C GLY A 100 -17.22 -16.12 -3.09
N LEU A 101 -16.29 -15.41 -2.44
CA LEU A 101 -16.26 -13.94 -2.37
C LEU A 101 -15.53 -13.31 -3.57
N SER A 102 -14.72 -14.11 -4.28
CA SER A 102 -13.93 -13.69 -5.44
C SER A 102 -13.92 -14.80 -6.51
N SER A 103 -13.95 -14.43 -7.78
CA SER A 103 -13.66 -15.36 -8.88
C SER A 103 -12.21 -15.21 -9.35
N MET A 104 -11.71 -16.20 -10.10
CA MET A 104 -10.37 -16.11 -10.72
C MET A 104 -10.37 -15.19 -11.95
N GLU A 105 -11.52 -14.99 -12.59
CA GLU A 105 -11.67 -14.10 -13.75
C GLU A 105 -11.83 -12.62 -13.35
N ASN A 106 -12.55 -12.36 -12.26
CA ASN A 106 -12.88 -11.00 -11.79
C ASN A 106 -12.47 -10.80 -10.32
N GLY A 107 -11.27 -11.27 -9.97
CA GLY A 107 -10.73 -11.14 -8.62
C GLY A 107 -10.19 -9.75 -8.29
N LEU A 108 -9.93 -9.49 -7.01
CA LEU A 108 -9.41 -8.20 -6.52
C LEU A 108 -8.08 -7.79 -7.19
N TRP A 109 -7.20 -8.76 -7.44
CA TRP A 109 -5.91 -8.54 -8.09
C TRP A 109 -5.93 -8.86 -9.59
N GLY A 110 -7.09 -8.68 -10.24
CA GLY A 110 -7.27 -8.92 -11.66
C GLY A 110 -7.44 -10.40 -12.01
N LYS A 111 -7.59 -10.66 -13.31
CA LYS A 111 -7.79 -12.02 -13.83
C LYS A 111 -6.56 -12.88 -13.60
N PHE A 112 -6.75 -14.16 -13.31
CA PHE A 112 -5.68 -15.15 -13.38
C PHE A 112 -5.22 -15.32 -14.85
N PRO A 113 -3.91 -15.43 -15.14
CA PRO A 113 -2.77 -15.46 -14.23
C PRO A 113 -2.14 -14.08 -13.91
N VAL A 114 -2.73 -12.96 -14.36
CA VAL A 114 -2.17 -11.60 -14.14
C VAL A 114 -2.07 -11.27 -12.65
N SER A 115 -2.96 -11.80 -11.82
CA SER A 115 -2.90 -11.70 -10.36
C SER A 115 -1.60 -12.22 -9.76
N LEU A 116 -0.93 -13.18 -10.41
CA LEU A 116 0.39 -13.68 -10.01
C LEU A 116 1.51 -12.63 -10.14
N LEU A 117 1.29 -11.59 -10.95
CA LEU A 117 2.23 -10.48 -11.14
C LEU A 117 1.84 -9.26 -10.30
N ILE A 118 0.54 -8.98 -10.19
CA ILE A 118 0.04 -7.82 -9.45
C ILE A 118 0.38 -7.93 -7.95
N ILE A 119 0.13 -9.09 -7.34
CA ILE A 119 0.36 -9.28 -5.89
C ILE A 119 1.84 -9.05 -5.51
N PRO A 120 2.83 -9.67 -6.19
CA PRO A 120 4.24 -9.37 -5.93
C PRO A 120 4.64 -7.94 -6.28
N SER A 121 4.04 -7.34 -7.32
CA SER A 121 4.32 -5.94 -7.68
C SER A 121 3.90 -4.97 -6.59
N LEU A 122 2.76 -5.20 -5.94
CA LEU A 122 2.32 -4.42 -4.78
C LEU A 122 3.28 -4.57 -3.59
N ALA A 123 3.67 -5.81 -3.26
CA ALA A 123 4.55 -6.11 -2.14
C ALA A 123 5.98 -5.58 -2.34
N PHE A 124 6.58 -5.84 -3.50
CA PHE A 124 7.91 -5.35 -3.83
C PHE A 124 7.91 -3.83 -4.03
N GLY A 125 6.90 -3.31 -4.72
CA GLY A 125 6.75 -1.89 -4.98
C GLY A 125 6.68 -1.09 -3.68
N SER A 126 6.02 -1.59 -2.64
CA SER A 126 5.95 -0.87 -1.37
C SER A 126 7.30 -0.75 -0.66
N LEU A 127 8.08 -1.84 -0.62
CA LEU A 127 9.45 -1.82 -0.07
C LEU A 127 10.40 -0.98 -0.94
N PHE A 128 10.21 -1.00 -2.26
CA PHE A 128 10.95 -0.13 -3.17
C PHE A 128 10.63 1.35 -2.92
N GLY A 129 9.36 1.70 -2.73
CA GLY A 129 8.93 3.04 -2.34
C GLY A 129 9.57 3.51 -1.04
N ASP A 130 9.56 2.68 0.00
CA ASP A 130 10.22 2.94 1.27
C ASP A 130 11.75 3.10 1.12
N MET A 131 12.40 2.36 0.21
CA MET A 131 13.80 2.61 -0.16
C MET A 131 14.00 3.97 -0.86
N LEU A 132 13.13 4.34 -1.80
CA LEU A 132 13.17 5.66 -2.45
C LEU A 132 12.99 6.78 -1.42
N GLY A 133 12.07 6.61 -0.46
CA GLY A 133 11.91 7.53 0.66
C GLY A 133 13.21 7.64 1.47
N SER A 134 13.86 6.51 1.75
CA SER A 134 15.18 6.47 2.40
C SER A 134 16.26 7.22 1.60
N PHE A 135 16.29 7.05 0.29
CA PHE A 135 17.20 7.77 -0.61
C PHE A 135 16.99 9.28 -0.53
N VAL A 136 15.73 9.74 -0.64
CA VAL A 136 15.37 11.16 -0.51
C VAL A 136 15.77 11.69 0.87
N LYS A 137 15.51 10.95 1.95
CA LYS A 137 15.93 11.33 3.30
C LYS A 137 17.44 11.54 3.40
N ARG A 138 18.25 10.65 2.81
CA ARG A 138 19.71 10.80 2.78
C ARG A 138 20.17 11.97 1.93
N ALA A 139 19.55 12.21 0.78
CA ALA A 139 19.83 13.36 -0.07
C ALA A 139 19.58 14.69 0.67
N LEU A 140 18.53 14.75 1.50
CA LEU A 140 18.20 15.88 2.36
C LEU A 140 19.06 15.98 3.63
N GLY A 141 20.01 15.07 3.84
CA GLY A 141 20.88 15.09 5.03
C GLY A 141 20.22 14.63 6.32
N ARG A 142 19.04 14.03 6.26
CA ARG A 142 18.38 13.44 7.43
C ARG A 142 19.13 12.15 7.81
N PRO A 143 19.45 11.89 9.09
CA PRO A 143 20.09 10.64 9.51
C PRO A 143 19.11 9.46 9.55
N ARG A 144 19.61 8.23 9.66
CA ARG A 144 18.76 7.03 9.81
C ARG A 144 17.82 7.19 11.01
N GLY A 145 16.56 6.80 10.84
CA GLY A 145 15.54 6.89 11.89
C GLY A 145 14.99 8.31 12.11
N ALA A 146 15.50 9.33 11.42
CA ALA A 146 14.89 10.64 11.44
C ALA A 146 13.50 10.59 10.80
N LYS A 147 12.48 10.97 11.58
CA LYS A 147 11.11 11.11 11.10
C LYS A 147 11.05 12.19 10.01
N THR A 148 10.41 11.86 8.90
CA THR A 148 10.12 12.78 7.79
C THR A 148 8.64 12.64 7.47
N PRO A 149 7.76 13.40 8.16
CA PRO A 149 6.31 13.36 7.95
C PRO A 149 5.95 13.54 6.47
N LEU A 150 4.80 13.01 6.05
CA LEU A 150 4.37 12.84 4.65
C LEU A 150 5.20 11.80 3.88
N LEU A 151 6.52 11.91 3.87
CA LEU A 151 7.37 10.96 3.15
C LEU A 151 7.23 9.55 3.74
N ASP A 152 7.42 9.43 5.06
CA ASP A 152 7.34 8.14 5.77
C ASP A 152 5.93 7.52 5.80
N GLN A 153 4.90 8.29 5.42
CA GLN A 153 3.51 7.85 5.44
C GLN A 153 3.06 7.34 4.07
N TRP A 154 3.58 7.96 3.00
CA TRP A 154 3.12 7.72 1.64
C TRP A 154 4.11 7.00 0.76
N ASP A 155 5.39 6.92 1.14
CA ASP A 155 6.45 6.30 0.34
C ASP A 155 6.10 4.89 -0.14
N TYR A 156 5.57 4.04 0.73
CA TYR A 156 5.19 2.68 0.40
C TYR A 156 3.98 2.61 -0.54
N VAL A 157 2.98 3.49 -0.36
CA VAL A 157 1.81 3.55 -1.25
C VAL A 157 2.26 4.00 -2.63
N ILE A 158 3.06 5.06 -2.70
CA ILE A 158 3.60 5.59 -3.95
C ILE A 158 4.41 4.51 -4.68
N GLY A 159 5.29 3.81 -3.98
CA GLY A 159 6.08 2.72 -4.56
C GLY A 159 5.21 1.58 -5.08
N ALA A 160 4.20 1.15 -4.34
CA ALA A 160 3.26 0.13 -4.79
C ALA A 160 2.52 0.60 -6.06
N PHE A 161 2.05 1.85 -6.10
CA PHE A 161 1.36 2.42 -7.26
C PHE A 161 2.25 2.50 -8.50
N ILE A 162 3.53 2.88 -8.36
CA ILE A 162 4.51 2.88 -9.46
C ILE A 162 4.61 1.49 -10.10
N PHE A 163 4.71 0.44 -9.27
CA PHE A 163 4.89 -0.92 -9.77
C PHE A 163 3.63 -1.52 -10.39
N ILE A 164 2.45 -1.00 -10.08
CA ILE A 164 1.21 -1.47 -10.70
C ILE A 164 0.79 -0.70 -11.96
N LEU A 165 1.45 0.40 -12.31
CA LEU A 165 1.15 1.18 -13.51
C LEU A 165 1.04 0.34 -14.81
N PRO A 166 1.89 -0.69 -15.05
CA PRO A 166 1.79 -1.52 -16.24
C PRO A 166 0.50 -2.32 -16.36
N PHE A 167 -0.22 -2.55 -15.25
CA PHE A 167 -1.46 -3.34 -15.24
C PHE A 167 -2.70 -2.49 -15.53
N TYR A 168 -2.64 -1.62 -16.54
CA TYR A 168 -3.84 -0.95 -17.04
C TYR A 168 -4.71 -1.95 -17.82
N PRO A 169 -6.05 -1.94 -17.68
CA PRO A 169 -6.87 -1.02 -16.90
C PRO A 169 -7.12 -1.45 -15.44
N TRP A 170 -6.56 -2.56 -14.97
CA TRP A 170 -6.87 -3.10 -13.62
C TRP A 170 -6.71 -2.08 -12.50
N TRP A 171 -5.59 -1.34 -12.44
CA TRP A 171 -5.39 -0.36 -11.36
C TRP A 171 -6.39 0.80 -11.48
N TYR A 172 -6.74 1.20 -12.70
CA TYR A 172 -7.72 2.25 -12.95
C TYR A 172 -9.09 1.81 -12.47
N ASP A 173 -9.52 0.59 -12.81
CA ASP A 173 -10.81 0.03 -12.41
C ASP A 173 -10.93 -0.23 -10.90
N SER A 174 -9.80 -0.56 -10.27
CA SER A 174 -9.72 -0.85 -8.84
C SER A 174 -9.74 0.43 -8.00
N PHE A 175 -8.99 1.46 -8.40
CA PHE A 175 -8.71 2.61 -7.55
C PHE A 175 -9.33 3.93 -8.02
N ILE A 176 -9.69 4.08 -9.30
CA ILE A 176 -10.12 5.37 -9.87
C ILE A 176 -11.54 5.32 -10.42
N SER A 177 -11.83 4.34 -11.27
CA SER A 177 -13.07 4.20 -12.02
C SER A 177 -14.31 4.14 -11.11
N GLY A 178 -15.41 4.71 -11.59
CA GLY A 178 -16.72 4.59 -10.94
C GLY A 178 -16.77 5.08 -9.50
N GLY A 179 -16.00 6.11 -9.13
CA GLY A 179 -16.04 6.69 -7.79
C GLY A 179 -15.13 6.03 -6.75
N SER A 180 -14.41 4.95 -7.11
CA SER A 180 -13.42 4.31 -6.22
C SER A 180 -12.35 5.27 -5.72
N TRP A 181 -12.07 6.36 -6.45
CA TRP A 181 -11.13 7.40 -6.01
C TRP A 181 -11.54 8.07 -4.69
N ILE A 182 -12.85 8.15 -4.39
CA ILE A 182 -13.35 8.69 -3.10
C ILE A 182 -12.97 7.72 -1.98
N ALA A 183 -13.17 6.42 -2.20
CA ALA A 183 -12.76 5.38 -1.26
C ALA A 183 -11.24 5.35 -1.08
N LEU A 184 -10.46 5.62 -2.14
CA LEU A 184 -9.01 5.75 -2.06
C LEU A 184 -8.60 6.94 -1.20
N LEU A 185 -9.19 8.12 -1.40
CA LEU A 185 -8.92 9.29 -0.55
C LEU A 185 -9.29 9.03 0.90
N LEU A 186 -10.43 8.35 1.13
CA LEU A 186 -10.83 7.93 2.47
C LEU A 186 -9.84 6.93 3.07
N PHE A 187 -9.35 5.96 2.29
CA PHE A 187 -8.29 5.03 2.72
C PHE A 187 -7.03 5.79 3.16
N LEU A 188 -6.56 6.73 2.34
CA LEU A 188 -5.40 7.54 2.69
C LEU A 188 -5.66 8.30 3.99
N PHE A 189 -6.79 9.00 4.10
CA PHE A 189 -7.15 9.71 5.33
C PHE A 189 -7.20 8.80 6.57
N VAL A 190 -7.84 7.64 6.46
CA VAL A 190 -7.94 6.65 7.55
C VAL A 190 -6.56 6.09 7.91
N ALA A 191 -5.71 5.79 6.93
CA ALA A 191 -4.36 5.29 7.15
C ALA A 191 -3.50 6.33 7.89
N TRP A 192 -3.57 7.60 7.47
CA TRP A 192 -2.93 8.70 8.17
C TRP A 192 -3.45 8.83 9.61
N ALA A 193 -4.77 8.87 9.80
CA ALA A 193 -5.40 8.98 11.12
C ALA A 193 -5.02 7.82 12.03
N ALA A 194 -5.02 6.58 11.52
CA ALA A 194 -4.63 5.39 12.25
C ALA A 194 -3.17 5.46 12.72
N HIS A 195 -2.26 5.96 11.88
CA HIS A 195 -0.87 6.17 12.26
C HIS A 195 -0.74 7.20 13.40
N GLN A 196 -1.47 8.32 13.33
CA GLN A 196 -1.47 9.32 14.40
C GLN A 196 -2.03 8.76 15.72
N VAL A 197 -3.10 7.97 15.66
CA VAL A 197 -3.69 7.32 16.85
C VAL A 197 -2.71 6.31 17.45
N ALA A 198 -2.10 5.44 16.64
CA ALA A 198 -1.11 4.48 17.09
C ALA A 198 0.09 5.16 17.76
N ASN A 199 0.53 6.31 17.24
CA ASN A 199 1.63 7.08 17.84
C ASN A 199 1.25 7.66 19.20
N ARG A 200 0.05 8.22 19.34
CA ARG A 200 -0.46 8.73 20.62
C ARG A 200 -0.64 7.63 21.66
N ILE A 201 -1.19 6.49 21.27
CA ILE A 201 -1.32 5.32 22.16
C ILE A 201 0.07 4.86 22.61
N GLY A 202 1.00 4.68 21.66
CA GLY A 202 2.37 4.27 21.95
C GLY A 202 3.09 5.22 22.90
N TYR A 203 2.83 6.52 22.80
CA TYR A 203 3.35 7.52 23.74
C TYR A 203 2.68 7.42 25.12
N ALA A 204 1.36 7.29 25.17
CA ALA A 204 0.60 7.18 26.42
C ALA A 204 1.02 5.95 27.26
N ILE A 205 1.39 4.85 26.61
CA ILE A 205 1.88 3.63 27.28
C ILE A 205 3.40 3.61 27.47
N GLY A 206 4.11 4.70 27.15
CA GLY A 206 5.56 4.82 27.35
C GLY A 206 6.45 4.06 26.35
N VAL A 207 5.87 3.41 25.33
CA VAL A 207 6.61 2.69 24.28
C VAL A 207 7.29 3.67 23.31
N LYS A 208 6.65 4.81 23.02
CA LYS A 208 7.22 5.88 22.19
C LYS A 208 7.61 7.07 23.07
N LYS A 209 8.74 7.69 22.74
CA LYS A 209 9.24 8.90 23.42
C LYS A 209 8.47 10.17 23.05
N GLU A 210 7.73 10.15 21.94
CA GLU A 210 7.01 11.31 21.40
C GLU A 210 5.62 10.90 20.87
N PRO A 211 4.60 11.77 20.98
CA PRO A 211 3.21 11.48 20.59
C PRO A 211 2.89 11.60 19.10
N TRP A 212 3.85 11.98 18.26
CA TRP A 212 3.68 12.17 16.81
C TRP A 212 4.42 11.15 15.97
#